data_AF-A0A0J7M2R9-F1
#
_entry.id   AF-A0A0J7M2R9-F1
#
_cell.length_a   1.000
_cell.length_b   1.000
_cell.length_c   1.000
_cell.angle_alpha   90.00
_cell.angle_beta   90.00
_cell.angle_gamma   90.00
#
_symmetry.space_group_name_H-M   'P 1'
#
loop_
_entity.id
_entity.type
_entity.pdbx_description
1 polymer ?
#
loop_
_entity_poly.entity_id
_entity_poly.type
_entity_poly.pdbx_seq_one_letter_code
_entity_poly.pdbx_strand_id
1 'polypeptide(L)'
;MANSDKEKYPALRIIAAWYKAFGYLVGAVLVVSAIVTIWNDGSTAVAGGMFVGAVTFVILSIAVAEIIQVFLDSESNTRLSAEYLGELVSMQAKENKLKAPPAKAPAPIKPRPEPAKKASSAQAETIKDLIKSLRGDGLSPDEIAKELKAEAMPTLDGSASWDADAVQGVLSKG
;
A
#
# COMPACT_ATOMS: atom_id res chain seq x y z
N MET A 1 10.72 2.71 9.24
CA MET A 1 12.00 2.37 8.57
C MET A 1 11.67 1.46 7.40
N ALA A 2 11.73 1.98 6.18
CA ALA A 2 11.39 1.22 4.97
C ALA A 2 12.57 0.33 4.58
N ASN A 3 12.37 -1.00 4.67
CA ASN A 3 13.34 -1.96 4.15
C ASN A 3 13.30 -1.94 2.62
N SER A 4 14.49 -1.98 2.05
CA SER A 4 14.79 -1.80 0.63
C SER A 4 14.25 -2.91 -0.25
N ASP A 5 13.20 -2.63 -1.03
CA ASP A 5 12.81 -3.42 -2.21
C ASP A 5 13.78 -3.17 -3.39
N LYS A 6 15.09 -3.25 -3.14
CA LYS A 6 16.13 -2.97 -4.13
C LYS A 6 16.29 -4.05 -5.20
N GLU A 7 15.53 -5.15 -5.18
CA GLU A 7 15.89 -6.35 -5.96
C GLU A 7 14.74 -6.98 -6.75
N LYS A 8 13.88 -6.18 -7.39
CA LYS A 8 13.02 -6.71 -8.46
C LYS A 8 13.70 -6.47 -9.82
N TYR A 9 14.07 -7.58 -10.46
CA TYR A 9 14.79 -7.73 -11.74
C TYR A 9 16.33 -7.57 -11.70
N PRO A 10 17.05 -8.37 -10.90
CA PRO A 10 18.52 -8.36 -10.90
C PRO A 10 19.10 -8.75 -12.27
N ALA A 11 18.47 -9.70 -12.97
CA ALA A 11 18.93 -10.19 -14.26
C ALA A 11 18.96 -9.10 -15.35
N LEU A 12 17.93 -8.26 -15.48
CA LEU A 12 17.91 -7.21 -16.50
C LEU A 12 18.87 -6.06 -16.17
N ARG A 13 19.10 -5.75 -14.89
CA ARG A 13 20.15 -4.79 -14.48
C ARG A 13 21.55 -5.31 -14.80
N ILE A 14 21.78 -6.61 -14.61
CA ILE A 14 23.02 -7.28 -15.02
C ILE A 14 23.19 -7.19 -16.53
N ILE A 15 22.14 -7.43 -17.32
CA ILE A 15 22.18 -7.30 -18.79
C ILE A 15 22.49 -5.85 -19.20
N ALA A 16 21.85 -4.85 -18.61
CA ALA A 16 22.15 -3.44 -18.90
C ALA A 16 23.61 -3.07 -18.54
N ALA A 17 24.11 -3.56 -17.41
CA ALA A 17 25.51 -3.39 -17.02
C ALA A 17 26.47 -4.08 -18.01
N TRP A 18 26.11 -5.27 -18.50
CA TRP A 18 26.87 -5.97 -19.55
C TRP A 18 26.92 -5.19 -20.85
N TYR A 19 25.83 -4.55 -21.28
CA TYR A 19 25.84 -3.70 -22.48
C TYR A 19 26.75 -2.49 -22.33
N LYS A 20 26.76 -1.83 -21.16
CA LYS A 20 27.70 -0.73 -20.87
C LYS A 20 29.15 -1.23 -20.89
N ALA A 21 29.44 -2.32 -20.18
CA ALA A 21 30.77 -2.91 -20.12
C ALA A 21 31.27 -3.36 -21.49
N PHE A 22 30.42 -4.00 -22.28
CA PHE A 22 30.71 -4.42 -23.65
C PHE A 22 30.97 -3.22 -24.56
N GLY A 23 30.15 -2.17 -24.47
CA GLY A 23 30.36 -0.92 -25.19
C GLY A 23 31.72 -0.31 -24.91
N TYR A 24 32.10 -0.21 -23.63
CA TYR A 24 33.43 0.29 -23.24
C TYR A 24 34.57 -0.59 -23.70
N LEU A 25 34.42 -1.92 -23.64
CA LEU A 25 35.44 -2.87 -24.07
C LEU A 25 35.69 -2.75 -25.58
N VAL A 26 34.64 -2.78 -26.39
CA VAL A 26 34.75 -2.62 -27.85
C VAL A 26 35.28 -1.23 -28.20
N GLY A 27 34.79 -0.19 -27.53
CA GLY A 27 35.28 1.18 -27.70
C GLY A 27 36.78 1.30 -27.40
N ALA A 28 37.25 0.71 -26.31
CA ALA A 28 38.68 0.71 -25.95
C ALA A 28 39.52 -0.04 -26.99
N VAL A 29 39.05 -1.18 -27.49
CA VAL A 29 39.73 -1.94 -28.55
C VAL A 29 39.86 -1.10 -29.82
N LEU A 30 38.81 -0.39 -30.23
CA LEU A 30 38.83 0.48 -31.40
C LEU A 30 39.78 1.67 -31.22
N VAL A 31 39.80 2.28 -30.04
CA VAL A 31 40.74 3.37 -29.73
C VAL A 31 42.19 2.89 -29.76
N VAL A 32 42.49 1.74 -29.15
CA VAL A 32 43.83 1.15 -29.20
C VAL A 32 44.23 0.81 -30.63
N SER A 33 43.30 0.25 -31.42
CA SER A 33 43.53 -0.05 -32.84
C SER A 33 43.83 1.22 -33.65
N ALA A 34 43.14 2.33 -33.36
CA ALA A 34 43.41 3.62 -34.01
C ALA A 34 44.82 4.14 -33.67
N ILE A 35 45.23 4.03 -32.41
CA ILE A 35 46.58 4.44 -31.96
C ILE A 35 47.66 3.60 -32.65
N VAL A 36 47.49 2.27 -32.68
CA VAL A 36 48.42 1.36 -33.36
C VAL A 36 48.49 1.66 -34.86
N THR A 37 47.37 2.01 -35.48
CA THR A 37 47.31 2.40 -36.90
C THR A 37 48.14 3.67 -37.15
N ILE A 38 48.07 4.66 -36.26
CA ILE A 38 48.85 5.90 -36.39
C ILE A 38 50.35 5.64 -36.19
N TRP A 39 50.73 4.81 -35.22
CA TRP A 39 52.14 4.52 -34.95
C TRP A 39 52.84 3.72 -36.04
N ASN A 40 52.09 2.91 -36.79
CA ASN A 40 52.64 2.09 -37.88
C ASN A 40 52.54 2.78 -39.25
N ASP A 41 52.62 4.12 -39.28
CA ASP A 41 52.49 4.95 -40.49
C ASP A 41 51.22 4.66 -41.32
N GLY A 42 50.14 4.23 -40.66
CA GLY A 42 48.86 3.94 -41.29
C GLY A 42 48.08 5.20 -41.67
N SER A 43 46.96 5.00 -42.37
CA SER A 43 46.10 6.12 -42.80
C SER A 43 45.46 6.83 -41.62
N THR A 44 45.75 8.14 -41.49
CA THR A 44 45.15 9.01 -40.47
C THR A 44 43.63 9.13 -40.64
N ALA A 45 43.12 9.03 -41.86
CA ALA A 45 41.69 9.00 -42.13
C ALA A 45 41.02 7.73 -41.57
N VAL A 46 41.70 6.58 -41.69
CA VAL A 46 41.22 5.31 -41.13
C VAL A 46 41.22 5.37 -39.60
N ALA A 47 42.30 5.86 -38.99
CA ALA A 47 42.38 6.04 -37.53
C ALA A 47 41.31 7.02 -37.02
N GLY A 48 41.09 8.14 -37.72
CA GLY A 48 40.02 9.08 -37.41
C GLY A 48 38.63 8.43 -37.50
N GLY A 49 38.38 7.63 -38.53
CA GLY A 49 37.14 6.84 -38.66
C GLY A 49 36.94 5.85 -37.50
N MET A 50 38.01 5.20 -37.03
CA MET A 50 37.95 4.31 -35.86
C MET A 50 37.59 5.06 -34.58
N PHE A 51 38.11 6.27 -34.35
CA PHE A 51 37.73 7.09 -33.19
C PHE A 51 36.26 7.49 -33.22
N VAL A 52 35.77 7.98 -34.37
CA VAL A 52 34.36 8.34 -34.55
C VAL A 52 33.48 7.10 -34.37
N GLY A 53 33.87 5.97 -34.94
CA GLY A 53 33.18 4.69 -34.76
C GLY A 53 33.14 4.23 -33.31
N ALA A 54 34.25 4.34 -32.57
CA ALA A 54 34.34 3.99 -31.16
C ALA A 54 33.38 4.82 -30.31
N VAL A 55 33.40 6.14 -30.46
CA VAL A 55 32.52 7.05 -29.73
C VAL A 55 31.06 6.76 -30.05
N THR A 56 30.73 6.63 -31.34
CA THR A 56 29.36 6.33 -31.79
C THR A 56 28.87 5.01 -31.21
N PHE A 57 29.69 3.96 -31.25
CA PHE A 57 29.34 2.64 -30.74
C PHE A 57 29.13 2.64 -29.21
N VAL A 58 30.00 3.33 -28.46
CA VAL A 58 29.87 3.46 -27.01
C VAL A 58 28.57 4.18 -26.66
N ILE A 59 28.27 5.30 -27.32
CA ILE A 59 27.02 6.05 -27.09
C ILE A 59 25.81 5.17 -27.37
N LEU A 60 25.81 4.43 -28.49
CA LEU A 60 24.71 3.56 -28.86
C LEU A 60 24.51 2.42 -27.85
N SER A 61 25.62 1.83 -27.37
CA SER A 61 25.60 0.76 -26.36
C SER A 61 25.07 1.26 -25.01
N ILE A 62 25.46 2.47 -24.59
CA ILE A 62 24.93 3.13 -23.39
C ILE A 62 23.44 3.42 -23.57
N ALA A 63 23.03 3.94 -24.72
CA ALA A 63 21.63 4.24 -25.00
C ALA A 63 20.75 3.00 -24.89
N VAL A 64 21.18 1.85 -25.42
CA VAL A 64 20.45 0.57 -25.26
C VAL A 64 20.34 0.19 -23.78
N ALA A 65 21.42 0.32 -23.01
CA ALA A 65 21.39 0.02 -21.58
C ALA A 65 20.43 0.94 -20.79
N GLU A 66 20.42 2.24 -21.11
CA GLU A 66 19.49 3.21 -20.49
C GLU A 66 18.03 2.91 -20.85
N ILE A 67 17.73 2.54 -22.10
CA ILE A 67 16.36 2.17 -22.51
C ILE A 67 15.85 0.98 -21.67
N ILE A 68 16.69 -0.04 -21.44
CA ILE A 68 16.32 -1.20 -20.61
C ILE A 68 16.04 -0.75 -19.17
N GLN A 69 16.86 0.14 -18.61
CA GLN A 69 16.66 0.64 -17.25
C GLN A 69 15.38 1.46 -17.12
N VAL A 70 15.12 2.37 -18.06
CA VAL A 70 13.87 3.17 -18.08
C VAL A 70 12.64 2.29 -18.20
N PHE A 71 12.68 1.23 -19.02
CA PHE A 71 11.58 0.28 -19.12
C PHE A 71 11.28 -0.41 -17.78
N LEU A 72 12.31 -0.93 -17.10
CA LEU A 72 12.17 -1.57 -15.79
C LEU A 72 11.60 -0.62 -14.73
N ASP A 73 12.09 0.62 -14.72
CA ASP A 73 11.62 1.62 -13.76
C ASP A 73 10.15 1.99 -14.02
N SER A 74 9.75 2.14 -15.29
CA SER A 74 8.36 2.40 -15.68
C SER A 74 7.41 1.24 -15.33
N GLU A 75 7.85 0.00 -15.56
CA GLU A 75 7.09 -1.20 -15.20
C GLU A 75 6.85 -1.25 -13.67
N SER A 76 7.90 -0.99 -12.89
CA SER A 76 7.81 -0.99 -11.43
C SER A 76 6.82 0.05 -10.91
N ASN A 77 6.83 1.26 -11.50
CA ASN A 77 5.97 2.36 -11.11
C ASN A 77 4.51 2.11 -11.49
N THR A 78 4.27 1.49 -12.64
CA THR A 78 2.93 1.11 -13.08
C THR A 78 2.33 0.04 -12.17
N ARG A 79 3.13 -0.95 -11.74
CA ARG A 79 2.65 -1.99 -10.81
C ARG A 79 2.29 -1.44 -9.45
N LEU A 80 3.12 -0.54 -8.89
CA LEU A 80 2.82 0.13 -7.63
C LEU A 80 1.53 0.96 -7.74
N SER A 81 1.36 1.67 -8.85
CA SER A 81 0.15 2.45 -9.11
C SER A 81 -1.11 1.56 -9.17
N ALA A 82 -1.01 0.38 -9.80
CA ALA A 82 -2.10 -0.60 -9.82
C ALA A 82 -2.42 -1.16 -8.42
N GLU A 83 -1.40 -1.39 -7.60
CA GLU A 83 -1.55 -1.86 -6.22
C GLU A 83 -2.27 -0.83 -5.34
N TYR A 84 -1.87 0.45 -5.41
CA TYR A 84 -2.57 1.54 -4.70
C TYR A 84 -4.01 1.72 -5.16
N LEU A 85 -4.28 1.62 -6.46
CA LEU A 85 -5.66 1.69 -6.97
C LEU A 85 -6.50 0.51 -6.47
N GLY A 86 -5.93 -0.71 -6.44
CA GLY A 86 -6.59 -1.88 -5.87
C GLY A 86 -6.92 -1.69 -4.38
N GLU A 87 -5.99 -1.14 -3.61
CA GLU A 87 -6.19 -0.83 -2.20
C GLU A 87 -7.31 0.22 -2.01
N LEU A 88 -7.29 1.32 -2.76
CA LEU A 88 -8.33 2.35 -2.70
C LEU A 88 -9.71 1.82 -3.11
N VAL A 89 -9.79 0.99 -4.14
CA VAL A 89 -11.04 0.31 -4.54
C VAL A 89 -11.53 -0.61 -3.42
N SER A 90 -10.63 -1.34 -2.76
CA SER A 90 -10.99 -2.22 -1.64
C SER A 90 -11.50 -1.41 -0.43
N MET A 91 -10.91 -0.25 -0.16
CA MET A 91 -11.36 0.67 0.89
C MET A 91 -12.73 1.28 0.56
N GLN A 92 -12.95 1.72 -0.69
CA GLN A 92 -14.25 2.19 -1.14
C GLN A 92 -15.32 1.07 -1.12
N ALA A 93 -14.97 -0.15 -1.51
CA ALA A 93 -15.89 -1.29 -1.42
C ALA A 93 -16.25 -1.60 0.03
N LYS A 94 -15.30 -1.45 0.97
CA LYS A 94 -15.55 -1.59 2.41
C LYS A 94 -16.48 -0.47 2.89
N GLU A 95 -16.22 0.79 2.54
CA GLU A 95 -17.09 1.93 2.88
C GLU A 95 -18.50 1.78 2.26
N ASN A 96 -18.61 1.29 1.02
CA ASN A 96 -19.88 1.12 0.33
C ASN A 96 -20.68 -0.08 0.89
N LYS A 97 -20.02 -1.12 1.40
CA LYS A 97 -20.69 -2.15 2.22
C LYS A 97 -21.21 -1.62 3.55
N LEU A 98 -20.55 -0.61 4.12
CA LEU A 98 -21.01 0.11 5.31
C LEU A 98 -22.14 1.11 5.01
N LYS A 99 -22.21 1.66 3.78
CA LYS A 99 -23.26 2.57 3.30
C LYS A 99 -24.44 1.88 2.59
N ALA A 100 -24.37 0.57 2.33
CA ALA A 100 -25.48 -0.16 1.74
C ALA A 100 -26.74 0.02 2.62
N PRO A 101 -27.87 0.49 2.06
CA PRO A 101 -29.11 0.57 2.83
C PRO A 101 -29.42 -0.80 3.41
N PRO A 102 -29.91 -0.91 4.66
CA PRO A 102 -30.32 -2.20 5.21
C PRO A 102 -31.24 -2.87 4.19
N ALA A 103 -30.91 -4.11 3.83
CA ALA A 103 -31.68 -4.90 2.89
C ALA A 103 -33.17 -4.75 3.22
N LYS A 104 -33.98 -4.37 2.21
CA LYS A 104 -35.44 -4.21 2.33
C LYS A 104 -35.99 -5.34 3.20
N ALA A 105 -36.42 -4.98 4.40
CA ALA A 105 -37.09 -5.90 5.30
C ALA A 105 -38.31 -6.50 4.57
N PRO A 106 -38.60 -7.80 4.76
CA PRO A 106 -39.87 -8.35 4.34
C PRO A 106 -41.03 -7.53 4.93
N ALA A 107 -42.11 -7.42 4.15
CA ALA A 107 -43.26 -6.53 4.35
C ALA A 107 -43.78 -6.48 5.81
N PRO A 108 -44.36 -5.32 6.24
CA PRO A 108 -44.65 -5.03 7.63
C PRO A 108 -45.77 -5.94 8.17
N ILE A 109 -45.41 -6.81 9.10
CA ILE A 109 -46.37 -7.39 10.04
C ILE A 109 -46.76 -6.25 11.00
N LYS A 110 -48.08 -6.09 11.22
CA LYS A 110 -48.70 -5.03 12.05
C LYS A 110 -47.92 -4.72 13.34
N PRO A 111 -47.91 -3.45 13.80
CA PRO A 111 -47.04 -2.99 14.88
C PRO A 111 -47.38 -3.72 16.18
N ARG A 112 -46.48 -4.60 16.60
CA ARG A 112 -46.40 -5.10 17.96
C ARG A 112 -45.29 -4.29 18.63
N PRO A 113 -45.49 -3.73 19.84
CA PRO A 113 -44.44 -2.97 20.51
C PRO A 113 -43.19 -3.85 20.60
N GLU A 114 -42.09 -3.44 19.96
CA GLU A 114 -40.81 -4.16 20.05
C GLU A 114 -40.32 -4.05 21.49
N PRO A 115 -40.13 -5.17 22.22
CA PRO A 115 -39.44 -5.14 23.49
C PRO A 115 -37.97 -4.79 23.22
N ALA A 116 -37.42 -3.93 24.08
CA ALA A 116 -36.04 -3.47 24.02
C ALA A 116 -35.06 -4.63 23.74
N LYS A 117 -34.24 -4.48 22.69
CA LYS A 117 -33.32 -5.52 22.21
C LYS A 117 -32.16 -5.66 23.20
N LYS A 118 -32.23 -6.72 24.00
CA LYS A 118 -31.15 -7.21 24.85
C LYS A 118 -29.90 -7.50 24.01
N ALA A 119 -28.73 -7.06 24.47
CA ALA A 119 -27.46 -7.36 23.82
C ALA A 119 -27.24 -8.88 23.67
N SER A 120 -26.75 -9.32 22.52
CA SER A 120 -26.32 -10.72 22.34
C SER A 120 -25.12 -11.04 23.26
N SER A 121 -24.88 -12.30 23.59
CA SER A 121 -23.80 -12.70 24.52
C SER A 121 -22.42 -12.19 24.09
N ALA A 122 -22.14 -12.13 22.79
CA ALA A 122 -20.90 -11.58 22.25
C ALA A 122 -20.83 -10.04 22.40
N GLN A 123 -21.93 -9.33 22.13
CA GLN A 123 -22.01 -7.89 22.32
C GLN A 123 -21.96 -7.49 23.79
N ALA A 124 -22.51 -8.33 24.68
CA ALA A 124 -22.54 -8.09 26.10
C ALA A 124 -21.14 -8.02 26.71
N GLU A 125 -20.22 -8.88 26.28
CA GLU A 125 -18.82 -8.83 26.73
C GLU A 125 -18.12 -7.58 26.20
N THR A 126 -18.29 -7.23 24.92
CA THR A 126 -17.70 -6.01 24.34
C THR A 126 -18.19 -4.74 25.05
N ILE A 127 -19.47 -4.69 25.42
CA ILE A 127 -20.06 -3.55 26.14
C ILE A 127 -19.50 -3.46 27.57
N LYS A 128 -19.30 -4.59 28.26
CA LYS A 128 -18.68 -4.59 29.59
C LYS A 128 -17.24 -4.08 29.53
N ASP A 129 -16.47 -4.51 28.55
CA ASP A 129 -15.09 -4.08 28.36
C ASP A 129 -15.02 -2.58 28.06
N LEU A 130 -15.93 -2.07 27.21
CA LEU A 130 -16.05 -0.65 26.93
C LEU A 130 -16.37 0.16 28.21
N ILE A 131 -17.34 -0.28 29.01
CA ILE A 131 -17.70 0.38 30.27
C ILE A 131 -16.52 0.40 31.26
N LYS A 132 -15.74 -0.68 31.32
CA LYS A 132 -14.52 -0.73 32.14
C LYS A 132 -13.43 0.22 31.63
N SER A 133 -13.24 0.31 30.31
CA SER A 133 -12.29 1.24 29.68
C SER A 133 -12.65 2.69 29.99
N LEU A 134 -13.92 3.08 29.75
CA LEU A 134 -14.38 4.44 29.97
C LEU A 134 -14.27 4.88 31.44
N ARG A 135 -14.45 3.94 32.38
CA ARG A 135 -14.18 4.20 33.80
C ARG A 135 -12.68 4.37 34.09
N GLY A 136 -11.82 3.59 33.44
CA GLY A 136 -10.36 3.73 33.51
C GLY A 136 -9.88 5.09 33.00
N ASP A 137 -10.59 5.64 32.01
CA ASP A 137 -10.35 6.97 31.44
C ASP A 137 -10.89 8.12 32.33
N GLY A 138 -11.48 7.79 33.48
CA GLY A 138 -11.91 8.76 34.49
C GLY A 138 -13.34 9.28 34.32
N LEU A 139 -14.14 8.73 33.41
CA LEU A 139 -15.54 9.13 33.24
C LEU A 139 -16.41 8.63 34.38
N SER A 140 -17.37 9.47 34.77
CA SER A 140 -18.40 9.12 35.75
C SER A 140 -19.45 8.17 35.14
N PRO A 141 -20.15 7.35 35.96
CA PRO A 141 -21.22 6.46 35.47
C PRO A 141 -22.32 7.18 34.67
N ASP A 142 -22.62 8.43 35.02
CA ASP A 142 -23.59 9.29 34.32
C ASP A 142 -23.11 9.66 32.91
N GLU A 143 -21.81 9.97 32.75
CA GLU A 143 -21.20 10.30 31.46
C GLU A 143 -21.14 9.08 30.54
N ILE A 144 -20.78 7.91 31.11
CA ILE A 144 -20.76 6.64 30.39
C ILE A 144 -22.18 6.28 29.89
N ALA A 145 -23.20 6.44 30.73
CA ALA A 145 -24.59 6.18 30.32
C ALA A 145 -25.04 7.13 29.19
N LYS A 146 -24.60 8.39 29.23
CA LYS A 146 -24.88 9.38 28.19
C LYS A 146 -24.23 9.04 26.86
N GLU A 147 -22.98 8.57 26.86
CA GLU A 147 -22.28 8.14 25.64
C GLU A 147 -22.90 6.87 25.05
N LEU A 148 -23.17 5.86 25.87
CA LEU A 148 -23.84 4.63 25.42
C LEU A 148 -25.23 4.90 24.85
N LYS A 149 -25.94 5.89 25.41
CA LYS A 149 -27.23 6.36 24.88
C LYS A 149 -27.08 7.14 23.59
N ALA A 150 -26.04 7.98 23.46
CA ALA A 150 -25.76 8.74 22.24
C ALA A 150 -25.44 7.81 21.05
N GLU A 151 -24.74 6.70 21.30
CA GLU A 151 -24.42 5.70 20.29
C GLU A 151 -25.51 4.62 20.10
N ALA A 152 -26.66 4.77 20.77
CA ALA A 152 -27.78 3.82 20.73
C ALA A 152 -27.36 2.36 21.02
N MET A 153 -26.43 2.18 21.97
CA MET A 153 -25.91 0.86 22.35
C MET A 153 -26.99 0.00 23.02
N PRO A 154 -27.09 -1.31 22.69
CA PRO A 154 -28.06 -2.19 23.31
C PRO A 154 -27.74 -2.40 24.79
N THR A 155 -28.75 -2.46 25.63
CA THR A 155 -28.60 -2.67 27.08
C THR A 155 -28.41 -4.16 27.38
N LEU A 156 -27.72 -4.47 28.46
CA LEU A 156 -27.43 -5.87 28.84
C LEU A 156 -28.63 -6.58 29.45
N ASP A 157 -29.50 -5.83 30.11
CA ASP A 157 -30.72 -6.30 30.77
C ASP A 157 -31.96 -6.18 29.88
N GLY A 158 -31.84 -5.56 28.71
CA GLY A 158 -32.98 -5.27 27.84
C GLY A 158 -33.84 -4.10 28.34
N SER A 159 -33.27 -3.20 29.15
CA SER A 159 -33.87 -1.90 29.45
C SER A 159 -33.89 -1.00 28.20
N ALA A 160 -34.78 -0.01 28.17
CA ALA A 160 -34.98 0.84 27.00
C ALA A 160 -33.79 1.78 26.69
N SER A 161 -32.93 2.07 27.67
CA SER A 161 -31.74 2.92 27.50
C SER A 161 -30.77 2.71 28.65
N TRP A 162 -29.50 3.06 28.42
CA TRP A 162 -28.49 3.12 29.47
C TRP A 162 -28.79 4.24 30.47
N ASP A 163 -28.76 3.91 31.76
CA ASP A 163 -28.78 4.82 32.89
C ASP A 163 -27.57 4.56 33.82
N ALA A 164 -27.31 5.48 34.74
CA ALA A 164 -26.15 5.41 35.62
C ALA A 164 -26.20 4.18 36.54
N ASP A 165 -27.39 3.74 36.95
CA ASP A 165 -27.58 2.57 37.80
C ASP A 165 -27.26 1.27 37.03
N ALA A 166 -27.62 1.20 35.75
CA ALA A 166 -27.29 0.09 34.86
C ALA A 166 -25.77 -0.02 34.63
N VAL A 167 -25.10 1.11 34.39
CA VAL A 167 -23.63 1.17 34.24
C VAL A 167 -22.94 0.78 35.55
N GLN A 168 -23.42 1.29 36.69
CA GLN A 168 -22.89 0.94 38.01
C GLN A 168 -23.11 -0.54 38.35
N GLY A 169 -24.24 -1.11 37.94
CA GLY A 169 -24.54 -2.53 38.07
C GLY A 169 -23.58 -3.43 37.28
N VAL A 170 -23.08 -2.98 36.13
CA VAL A 170 -22.04 -3.67 35.36
C VAL A 170 -20.68 -3.57 36.04
N LEU A 171 -20.32 -2.38 36.50
CA LEU A 171 -19.06 -2.11 37.17
C LEU A 171 -18.93 -2.78 38.55
N SER A 172 -20.05 -3.13 39.17
CA SER A 172 -20.08 -3.82 40.48
C SER A 172 -20.09 -5.35 40.36
N LYS A 173 -20.34 -5.89 39.17
CA LYS A 173 -20.45 -7.34 38.89
C LYS A 173 -19.30 -7.92 38.05
N GLY A 174 -18.33 -7.10 37.69
CA GLY A 174 -17.16 -7.48 36.90
C GLY A 174 -15.85 -7.19 37.60
#